data_AF-A0A7S2NS37-F1
#
_entry.id   AF-A0A7S2NS37-F1
#
_cell.length_a   1.000
_cell.length_b   1.000
_cell.length_c   1.000
_cell.angle_alpha   90.00
_cell.angle_beta   90.00
_cell.angle_gamma   90.00
#
_symmetry.space_group_name_H-M   'P 1'
#
loop_
_entity.id
_entity.type
_entity.pdbx_description
1 polymer ?
#
loop_
_entity_poly.entity_id
_entity_poly.type
_entity_poly.pdbx_seq_one_letter_code
_entity_poly.pdbx_strand_id
1 'polypeptide(L)'
;EFAQYVQKLSHMSARCRMSLEEERELSSEIKTLGLRYSIAENLMKPYDGYVKYQMYQHMSNGEALKSASVTEKQRIDNFVTTVKSAFRGEHLTTGKDDVQRLFQDVLHGKHRLPDWMSMLLGNRRDVVEALREDGDSAAGGPKKVECRLQSRPSSGVALWITHE
;
A
#
# COMPACT_ATOMS: atom_id res chain seq x y z
N GLU A 1 9.27 -2.56 -1.19
CA GLU A 1 8.59 -1.94 -0.03
C GLU A 1 7.46 -2.84 0.48
N PHE A 2 6.37 -3.05 -0.26
CA PHE A 2 5.26 -3.95 0.12
C PHE A 2 5.71 -5.34 0.63
N ALA A 3 6.73 -5.91 -0.01
CA ALA A 3 7.24 -7.24 0.29
C ALA A 3 7.84 -7.36 1.70
N GLN A 4 8.56 -6.36 2.21
CA GLN A 4 9.36 -6.55 3.44
C GLN A 4 8.49 -6.56 4.70
N TYR A 5 7.55 -5.63 4.84
CA TYR A 5 6.65 -5.61 6.00
C TYR A 5 5.70 -6.80 6.00
N VAL A 6 5.09 -7.12 4.85
CA VAL A 6 4.22 -8.31 4.74
C VAL A 6 5.00 -9.60 4.97
N GLN A 7 6.24 -9.70 4.47
CA GLN A 7 7.12 -10.84 4.76
C GLN A 7 7.42 -10.92 6.26
N LYS A 8 7.74 -9.81 6.94
CA LYS A 8 7.92 -9.78 8.40
C LYS A 8 6.64 -10.22 9.13
N LEU A 9 5.46 -9.78 8.70
CA LEU A 9 4.18 -10.17 9.28
C LEU A 9 3.84 -11.65 9.06
N SER A 10 4.30 -12.26 7.96
CA SER A 10 4.11 -13.69 7.70
C SER A 10 4.94 -14.59 8.62
N HIS A 11 6.00 -14.05 9.25
CA HIS A 11 6.88 -14.79 10.15
C HIS A 11 6.66 -14.38 11.61
N MET A 12 6.11 -15.29 12.43
CA MET A 12 5.82 -15.03 13.85
C MET A 12 7.04 -14.56 14.65
N SER A 13 8.22 -15.12 14.39
CA SER A 13 9.46 -14.73 15.05
C SER A 13 9.98 -13.34 14.64
N ALA A 14 9.65 -12.87 13.45
CA ALA A 14 9.99 -11.52 12.98
C ALA A 14 9.02 -10.49 13.58
N ARG A 15 7.73 -10.82 13.66
CA ARG A 15 6.71 -10.02 14.35
C ARG A 15 7.05 -9.74 15.81
N CYS A 16 7.49 -10.74 16.56
CA CYS A 16 7.82 -10.58 17.98
C CYS A 16 9.09 -9.74 18.23
N ARG A 17 9.90 -9.47 17.19
CA ARG A 17 11.13 -8.67 17.29
C ARG A 17 10.96 -7.24 16.76
N MET A 18 9.87 -6.97 16.06
CA MET A 18 9.57 -5.65 15.52
C MET A 18 9.09 -4.74 16.64
N SER A 19 9.68 -3.56 16.76
CA SER A 19 9.23 -2.59 17.76
C SER A 19 7.86 -2.00 17.34
N LEU A 20 7.09 -1.50 18.31
CA LEU A 20 5.83 -0.81 18.01
C LEU A 20 6.03 0.43 17.13
N GLU A 21 7.18 1.10 17.25
CA GLU A 21 7.56 2.25 16.43
C GLU A 21 7.85 1.82 14.98
N GLU A 22 8.66 0.79 14.78
CA GLU A 22 8.96 0.20 13.46
C GLU A 22 7.66 -0.28 12.77
N GLU A 23 6.76 -0.91 13.54
CA GLU A 23 5.48 -1.39 13.01
C GLU A 23 4.54 -0.25 12.59
N ARG A 24 4.57 0.88 13.30
CA ARG A 24 3.79 2.08 12.96
C ARG A 24 4.31 2.74 11.69
N GLU A 25 5.62 2.89 11.56
CA GLU A 25 6.25 3.44 10.36
C GLU A 25 5.88 2.63 9.12
N LEU A 26 6.08 1.31 9.16
CA LEU A 26 5.75 0.41 8.05
C LEU A 26 4.24 0.38 7.72
N SER A 27 3.38 0.48 8.73
CA SER A 27 1.92 0.58 8.52
C SER A 27 1.52 1.89 7.84
N SER A 28 2.15 3.00 8.24
CA SER A 28 1.96 4.32 7.63
C SER A 28 2.41 4.34 6.16
N GLU A 29 3.56 3.71 5.87
CA GLU A 29 4.06 3.56 4.51
C GLU A 29 3.12 2.74 3.63
N ILE A 30 2.60 1.61 4.12
CA ILE A 30 1.60 0.82 3.38
C ILE A 30 0.33 1.63 3.11
N LYS A 31 -0.15 2.39 4.09
CA LYS A 31 -1.34 3.25 3.92
C LYS A 31 -1.09 4.30 2.83
N THR A 32 0.06 4.95 2.88
CA THR A 32 0.51 5.95 1.90
C THR A 32 0.58 5.33 0.50
N LEU A 33 1.18 4.14 0.37
CA LEU A 33 1.30 3.43 -0.90
C LEU A 33 -0.06 2.96 -1.43
N GLY A 34 -0.94 2.46 -0.57
CA GLY A 34 -2.31 2.08 -0.92
C GLY A 34 -3.12 3.26 -1.45
N LEU A 35 -2.95 4.45 -0.84
CA LEU A 35 -3.59 5.67 -1.30
C LEU A 35 -3.07 6.09 -2.70
N ARG A 36 -1.75 6.01 -2.94
CA ARG A 36 -1.15 6.26 -4.25
C ARG A 36 -1.73 5.35 -5.33
N TYR A 37 -1.84 4.04 -5.04
CA TYR A 37 -2.44 3.08 -5.99
C TYR A 37 -3.93 3.33 -6.23
N SER A 38 -4.70 3.66 -5.19
CA SER A 38 -6.13 3.97 -5.31
C SER A 38 -6.37 5.19 -6.21
N ILE A 39 -5.60 6.26 -6.03
CA ILE A 39 -5.66 7.46 -6.88
C ILE A 39 -5.32 7.09 -8.34
N ALA A 40 -4.23 6.37 -8.56
CA ALA A 40 -3.82 5.96 -9.89
C ALA A 40 -4.88 5.08 -10.57
N GLU A 41 -5.43 4.07 -9.87
CA GLU A 41 -6.48 3.20 -10.39
C GLU A 41 -7.74 4.01 -10.75
N ASN A 42 -8.18 4.91 -9.87
CA ASN A 42 -9.36 5.75 -10.10
C ASN A 42 -9.21 6.68 -11.31
N LEU A 43 -8.03 7.30 -11.46
CA LEU A 43 -7.74 8.16 -12.62
C LEU A 43 -7.56 7.36 -13.92
N MET A 44 -7.24 6.07 -13.82
CA MET A 44 -7.12 5.17 -14.96
C MET A 44 -8.47 4.55 -15.38
N LYS A 45 -9.46 4.44 -14.49
CA LYS A 45 -10.79 3.84 -14.78
C LYS A 45 -11.45 4.34 -16.07
N PRO A 46 -11.42 5.64 -16.42
CA PRO A 46 -12.10 6.14 -17.62
C PRO A 46 -11.49 5.68 -18.95
N TYR A 47 -10.24 5.19 -18.94
CA TYR A 47 -9.55 4.76 -20.16
C TYR A 47 -9.78 3.27 -20.44
N ASP A 48 -9.97 2.92 -21.70
CA ASP A 48 -9.99 1.52 -22.11
C ASP A 48 -8.58 0.87 -22.04
N GLY A 49 -8.52 -0.45 -22.17
CA GLY A 49 -7.27 -1.20 -22.07
C GLY A 49 -6.25 -0.85 -23.16
N TYR A 50 -6.70 -0.52 -24.36
CA TYR A 50 -5.83 -0.17 -25.49
C TYR A 50 -5.16 1.18 -25.26
N VAL A 51 -5.93 2.19 -24.86
CA VAL A 51 -5.44 3.54 -24.55
C VAL A 51 -4.47 3.49 -23.36
N LYS A 52 -4.78 2.71 -22.31
CA LYS A 52 -3.85 2.53 -21.19
C LYS A 52 -2.52 1.94 -21.66
N TYR A 53 -2.57 0.90 -22.50
CA TYR A 53 -1.36 0.28 -23.03
C TYR A 53 -0.54 1.23 -23.90
N GLN A 54 -1.18 2.00 -24.79
CA GLN A 54 -0.50 3.02 -25.58
C GLN A 54 0.15 4.10 -24.71
N MET A 55 -0.59 4.64 -23.72
CA MET A 55 -0.04 5.61 -22.78
C MET A 55 1.18 5.05 -22.03
N TYR A 56 1.12 3.80 -21.59
CA TYR A 56 2.26 3.13 -20.97
C TYR A 56 3.46 3.04 -21.91
N GLN A 57 3.25 2.56 -23.15
CA GLN A 57 4.32 2.44 -24.14
C GLN A 57 5.03 3.77 -24.38
N HIS A 58 4.27 4.86 -24.56
CA HIS A 58 4.82 6.21 -24.73
C HIS A 58 5.54 6.73 -23.48
N MET A 59 5.04 6.44 -22.27
CA MET A 59 5.70 6.81 -21.03
C MET A 59 6.99 5.99 -20.78
N SER A 60 7.00 4.72 -21.20
CA SER A 60 8.15 3.82 -21.00
C SER A 60 9.24 3.94 -22.05
N ASN A 61 8.91 4.41 -23.25
CA ASN A 61 9.84 4.50 -24.36
C ASN A 61 9.87 5.93 -24.92
N GLY A 62 10.96 6.65 -24.63
CA GLY A 62 11.17 8.01 -25.09
C GLY A 62 11.17 8.17 -26.62
N GLU A 63 11.44 7.11 -27.40
CA GLU A 63 11.31 7.13 -28.85
C GLU A 63 9.86 7.02 -29.31
N ALA A 64 9.06 6.19 -28.63
CA ALA A 64 7.62 6.10 -28.88
C ALA A 64 6.93 7.43 -28.54
N LEU A 65 7.42 8.16 -27.53
CA LEU A 65 6.92 9.50 -27.25
C LEU A 65 7.23 10.47 -28.39
N LYS A 66 8.39 10.38 -29.06
CA LYS A 66 8.75 11.29 -30.17
C LYS A 66 7.82 11.12 -31.37
N SER A 67 7.46 9.88 -31.71
CA SER A 67 6.56 9.54 -32.82
C SER A 67 5.07 9.69 -32.50
N ALA A 68 4.70 9.91 -31.22
CA ALA A 68 3.31 10.14 -30.82
C ALA A 68 2.76 11.45 -31.41
N SER A 69 1.46 11.42 -31.73
CA SER A 69 0.72 12.60 -32.15
C SER A 69 0.70 13.66 -31.03
N VAL A 70 0.49 14.93 -31.41
CA VAL A 70 0.38 16.04 -30.44
C VAL A 70 -0.73 15.77 -29.42
N THR A 71 -1.86 15.22 -29.88
CA THR A 71 -2.99 14.88 -29.02
C THR A 71 -2.67 13.77 -28.01
N GLU A 72 -1.89 12.77 -28.39
CA GLU A 72 -1.45 11.69 -27.48
C GLU A 72 -0.47 12.22 -26.43
N LYS A 73 0.52 13.03 -26.85
CA LYS A 73 1.46 13.69 -25.93
C LYS A 73 0.71 14.52 -24.90
N GLN A 74 -0.22 15.35 -25.35
CA GLN A 74 -1.00 16.20 -24.47
C GLN A 74 -1.91 15.41 -23.53
N ARG A 75 -2.45 14.27 -23.97
CA ARG A 75 -3.21 13.36 -23.11
C ARG A 75 -2.34 12.78 -22.00
N ILE A 76 -1.13 12.33 -22.32
CA ILE A 76 -0.18 11.77 -21.34
C ILE A 76 0.26 12.85 -20.36
N ASP A 77 0.61 14.04 -20.83
CA ASP A 77 1.02 15.16 -19.99
C ASP A 77 -0.10 15.60 -19.05
N ASN A 78 -1.33 15.67 -19.56
CA ASN A 78 -2.51 15.98 -18.75
C ASN A 78 -2.71 14.90 -17.67
N PHE A 79 -2.64 13.62 -18.03
CA PHE A 79 -2.77 12.52 -17.08
C PHE A 79 -1.71 12.59 -15.97
N VAL A 80 -0.43 12.77 -16.33
CA VAL A 80 0.68 12.89 -15.37
C VAL A 80 0.46 14.09 -14.45
N THR A 81 0.00 15.21 -15.01
CA THR A 81 -0.30 16.43 -14.24
C THR A 81 -1.46 16.22 -13.29
N THR A 82 -2.53 15.55 -13.72
CA THR A 82 -3.68 15.21 -12.88
C THR A 82 -3.28 14.28 -11.73
N VAL A 83 -2.47 13.24 -11.98
CA VAL A 83 -1.97 12.34 -10.92
C VAL A 83 -1.14 13.11 -9.90
N LYS A 84 -0.19 13.95 -10.34
CA LYS A 84 0.64 14.77 -9.44
C LYS A 84 -0.21 15.77 -8.64
N SER A 85 -1.23 16.36 -9.26
CA SER A 85 -2.16 17.26 -8.58
C SER A 85 -2.95 16.53 -7.49
N ALA A 86 -3.46 15.34 -7.79
CA ALA A 86 -4.17 14.50 -6.83
C ALA A 86 -3.27 14.11 -5.65
N PHE A 87 -2.02 13.73 -5.91
CA PHE A 87 -1.06 13.43 -4.84
C PHE A 87 -0.78 14.64 -3.96
N ARG A 88 -0.61 15.83 -4.56
CA ARG A 88 -0.43 17.07 -3.79
C ARG A 88 -1.64 17.37 -2.90
N GLY A 89 -2.86 17.14 -3.40
CA GLY A 89 -4.10 17.30 -2.62
C GLY A 89 -4.16 16.39 -1.38
N GLU A 90 -3.54 15.21 -1.47
CA GLU A 90 -3.44 14.23 -0.38
C GLU A 90 -2.14 14.34 0.43
N HIS A 91 -1.37 15.43 0.26
CA HIS A 91 -0.06 15.64 0.89
C HIS A 91 0.97 14.52 0.64
N LEU A 92 0.84 13.81 -0.49
CA LEU A 92 1.73 12.73 -0.90
C LEU A 92 2.92 13.28 -1.68
N THR A 93 4.13 12.87 -1.30
CA THR A 93 5.34 13.14 -2.08
C THR A 93 5.32 12.36 -3.39
N THR A 94 5.79 12.97 -4.48
CA THR A 94 5.91 12.29 -5.79
C THR A 94 7.35 12.40 -6.29
N GLY A 95 8.04 11.27 -6.41
CA GLY A 95 9.32 11.18 -7.11
C GLY A 95 9.17 11.43 -8.62
N LYS A 96 10.28 11.66 -9.32
CA LYS A 96 10.28 11.91 -10.77
C LYS A 96 9.72 10.73 -11.58
N ASP A 97 10.00 9.49 -11.15
CA ASP A 97 9.64 8.26 -11.87
C ASP A 97 8.40 7.55 -11.29
N ASP A 98 7.79 8.12 -10.25
CA ASP A 98 6.74 7.46 -9.47
C ASP A 98 5.46 7.21 -10.29
N VAL A 99 5.08 8.17 -11.14
CA VAL A 99 3.82 8.07 -11.90
C VAL A 99 3.88 6.93 -12.91
N GLN A 100 5.01 6.77 -13.61
CA GLN A 100 5.20 5.68 -14.57
C GLN A 100 5.19 4.32 -13.89
N ARG A 101 5.92 4.18 -12.77
CA ARG A 101 5.96 2.94 -12.00
C ARG A 101 4.58 2.56 -11.45
N LEU A 102 3.84 3.52 -10.89
CA LEU A 102 2.48 3.29 -10.40
C LEU A 102 1.54 2.89 -11.54
N PHE A 103 1.64 3.54 -12.70
CA PHE A 103 0.85 3.20 -13.88
C PHE A 103 1.11 1.77 -14.36
N GLN A 104 2.38 1.36 -14.38
CA GLN A 104 2.79 0.00 -14.70
C GLN A 104 2.22 -1.03 -13.70
N ASP A 105 2.33 -0.75 -12.40
CA ASP A 105 1.83 -1.63 -11.35
C ASP A 105 0.29 -1.76 -11.36
N VAL A 106 -0.41 -0.68 -11.71
CA VAL A 106 -1.87 -0.70 -11.91
C VAL A 106 -2.24 -1.53 -13.14
N LEU A 107 -1.58 -1.31 -14.27
CA LEU A 107 -1.79 -2.07 -15.51
C LEU A 107 -1.61 -3.57 -15.36
N HIS A 108 -0.56 -3.98 -14.64
CA HIS A 108 -0.25 -5.40 -14.44
C HIS A 108 -0.95 -6.02 -13.23
N GLY A 109 -1.81 -5.27 -12.53
CA GLY A 109 -2.48 -5.75 -11.31
C GLY A 109 -1.53 -6.02 -10.13
N LYS A 110 -0.26 -5.60 -10.22
CA LYS A 110 0.78 -5.84 -9.19
C LYS A 110 0.55 -5.07 -7.90
N HIS A 111 -0.28 -4.02 -7.96
CA HIS A 111 -0.71 -3.24 -6.79
C HIS A 111 -1.70 -3.99 -5.88
N ARG A 112 -2.30 -5.09 -6.36
CA ARG A 112 -3.27 -5.85 -5.57
C ARG A 112 -2.53 -6.84 -4.68
N LEU A 113 -2.72 -6.65 -3.38
CA LEU A 113 -2.38 -7.69 -2.42
C LEU A 113 -3.31 -8.90 -2.58
N PRO A 114 -2.78 -10.12 -2.41
CA PRO A 114 -3.61 -11.26 -2.08
C PRO A 114 -4.50 -10.98 -0.86
N ASP A 115 -5.76 -11.42 -0.89
CA ASP A 115 -6.76 -11.11 0.15
C ASP A 115 -6.30 -11.49 1.57
N TRP A 116 -5.58 -12.61 1.69
CA TRP A 116 -5.03 -13.06 2.99
C TRP A 116 -3.99 -12.09 3.57
N MET A 117 -3.21 -11.41 2.71
CA MET A 117 -2.25 -10.40 3.14
C MET A 117 -2.96 -9.12 3.58
N SER A 118 -4.03 -8.73 2.87
CA SER A 118 -4.89 -7.59 3.24
C SER A 118 -5.55 -7.82 4.60
N MET A 119 -6.07 -9.02 4.86
CA MET A 119 -6.64 -9.39 6.16
C MET A 119 -5.60 -9.34 7.29
N LEU A 120 -4.40 -9.88 7.06
CA LEU A 120 -3.33 -9.86 8.06
C LEU A 120 -2.93 -8.43 8.46
N LEU A 121 -2.85 -7.54 7.47
CA LEU A 121 -2.57 -6.11 7.68
C LEU A 121 -3.70 -5.39 8.42
N GLY A 122 -4.97 -5.71 8.12
CA GLY A 122 -6.12 -5.17 8.82
C GLY A 122 -6.10 -5.52 10.30
N ASN A 123 -6.06 -6.82 10.61
CA ASN A 123 -6.06 -7.31 11.98
C ASN A 123 -4.90 -6.77 12.81
N ARG A 124 -3.70 -6.63 12.21
CA ARG A 124 -2.54 -6.13 12.96
C ARG A 124 -2.61 -4.64 13.24
N ARG A 125 -3.22 -3.86 12.35
CA ARG A 125 -3.46 -2.44 12.57
C ARG A 125 -4.40 -2.20 13.74
N ASP A 126 -5.52 -2.92 13.77
CA ASP A 126 -6.53 -2.80 14.84
C ASP A 126 -5.90 -3.07 16.22
N VAL A 127 -4.98 -4.05 16.28
CA VAL A 127 -4.20 -4.36 17.48
C VAL A 127 -3.27 -3.22 17.87
N VAL A 128 -2.51 -2.67 16.92
CA VAL A 128 -1.55 -1.57 17.19
C VAL A 128 -2.28 -0.29 17.60
N GLU A 129 -3.47 -0.04 17.05
CA GLU A 129 -4.35 1.07 17.41
C GLU A 129 -4.99 0.86 18.80
N ALA A 130 -5.48 -0.34 19.12
CA ALA A 130 -5.99 -0.66 20.46
C ALA A 130 -4.92 -0.48 21.56
N LEU A 131 -3.68 -0.89 21.29
CA LEU A 131 -2.55 -0.67 22.20
C LEU A 131 -2.19 0.81 22.40
N ARG A 132 -2.61 1.70 21.49
CA ARG A 132 -2.45 3.15 21.64
C ARG A 132 -3.52 3.72 22.57
N GLU A 133 -4.78 3.32 22.40
CA GLU A 133 -5.89 3.80 23.23
C GLU A 133 -5.73 3.38 24.70
N ASP A 134 -5.18 2.18 24.95
CA ASP A 134 -4.81 1.70 26.29
C ASP A 134 -3.58 2.43 26.87
N GLY A 135 -2.65 2.90 26.02
CA GLY A 135 -1.44 3.63 26.45
C GLY A 135 -1.69 5.11 26.77
N ASP A 136 -2.65 5.74 26.09
CA ASP A 136 -3.13 7.09 26.39
C ASP A 136 -4.12 7.10 27.58
N SER A 137 -4.71 5.94 27.90
CA SER A 137 -5.62 5.71 29.03
C SER A 137 -4.89 5.12 30.25
N ALA A 138 -4.29 6.01 31.05
CA ALA A 138 -3.86 5.79 32.43
C ALA A 138 -2.55 5.03 32.70
N ALA A 139 -1.60 5.74 33.35
CA ALA A 139 -0.96 5.42 34.63
C ALA A 139 -0.49 3.97 34.96
N GLY A 140 -0.33 3.08 34.00
CA GLY A 140 0.18 1.72 34.19
C GLY A 140 1.36 1.48 33.26
N GLY A 141 2.49 1.01 33.82
CA GLY A 141 3.71 0.72 33.06
C GLY A 141 3.51 -0.26 31.89
N PRO A 142 4.53 -0.47 31.04
CA PRO A 142 4.39 -1.18 29.78
C PRO A 142 3.85 -2.60 30.00
N LYS A 143 2.58 -2.84 29.62
CA LYS A 143 2.02 -4.18 29.56
C LYS A 143 2.63 -4.94 28.39
N LYS A 144 3.16 -6.11 28.69
CA LYS A 144 3.84 -7.00 27.73
C LYS A 144 2.77 -7.67 26.85
N VAL A 145 2.71 -7.33 25.57
CA VAL A 145 1.76 -7.95 24.63
C VAL A 145 2.24 -9.36 24.30
N GLU A 146 1.59 -10.37 24.86
CA GLU A 146 1.92 -11.77 24.60
C GLU A 146 1.11 -12.28 23.40
N CYS A 147 1.76 -12.43 22.24
CA CYS A 147 1.15 -13.07 21.08
C CYS A 147 1.09 -14.59 21.31
N ARG A 148 -0.10 -15.13 21.67
CA ARG A 148 -0.33 -16.59 21.71
C ARG A 148 -1.03 -17.07 20.45
N LEU A 149 -0.46 -18.12 19.83
CA LEU A 149 -1.15 -18.93 18.83
C LEU A 149 -2.09 -19.89 19.54
N GLN A 150 -3.41 -19.74 19.37
CA GLN A 150 -4.34 -20.83 19.66
C GLN A 150 -4.80 -21.45 18.33
N SER A 151 -4.44 -22.72 18.12
CA SER A 151 -4.97 -23.53 17.04
C SER A 151 -6.41 -23.93 17.36
N ARG A 152 -7.37 -23.56 16.50
CA ARG A 152 -8.70 -24.16 16.52
C ARG A 152 -8.73 -25.41 15.63
N PRO A 153 -9.46 -26.48 15.99
CA PRO A 153 -9.28 -27.79 15.37
C PRO A 153 -9.89 -27.98 13.97
N SER A 154 -10.61 -27.00 13.40
CA SER A 154 -11.46 -27.33 12.24
C SER A 154 -11.63 -26.31 11.12
N SER A 155 -11.05 -25.11 11.16
CA SER A 155 -11.13 -24.19 10.01
C SER A 155 -10.23 -22.98 10.17
N GLY A 156 -8.99 -23.06 9.68
CA GLY A 156 -8.09 -21.91 9.56
C GLY A 156 -7.51 -21.38 10.87
N VAL A 157 -6.28 -20.88 10.80
CA VAL A 157 -5.61 -20.22 11.91
C VAL A 157 -6.29 -18.87 12.13
N ALA A 158 -7.13 -18.77 13.17
CA ALA A 158 -7.63 -17.49 13.67
C ALA A 158 -6.71 -17.05 14.83
N LEU A 159 -5.97 -15.97 14.64
CA LEU A 159 -5.08 -15.41 15.65
C LEU A 159 -5.86 -14.38 16.48
N TRP A 160 -6.08 -14.68 17.75
CA TRP A 160 -6.69 -13.77 18.72
C TRP A 160 -5.61 -13.26 19.65
N ILE A 161 -5.59 -11.95 19.90
CA ILE A 161 -4.73 -11.33 20.90
C ILE A 161 -5.60 -11.09 22.13
N THR A 162 -5.25 -11.72 23.24
CA THR A 162 -5.92 -11.55 24.53
C THR A 162 -5.14 -10.56 25.38
N HIS A 163 -5.83 -9.62 26.01
CA HIS A 163 -5.27 -8.71 27.01
C HIS A 163 -5.43 -9.36 28.40
N GLU A 164 -4.35 -9.43 29.19
CA GLU A 164 -4.39 -9.66 30.65
C GLU A 164 -4.24 -8.32 31.40
#